data_AF-A0A3D5NWE6-F1
#
_entry.id   AF-A0A3D5NWE6-F1
#
_cell.length_a   1.000
_cell.length_b   1.000
_cell.length_c   1.000
_cell.angle_alpha   90.00
_cell.angle_beta   90.00
_cell.angle_gamma   90.00
#
_symmetry.space_group_name_H-M   'P 1'
#
loop_
_entity.id
_entity.type
_entity.pdbx_description
1 polymer ?
#
loop_
_entity_poly.entity_id
_entity_poly.type
_entity_poly.pdbx_seq_one_letter_code
_entity_poly.pdbx_strand_id
1 'polypeptide(L)'
;MEAKVNTKDRIHFFHIPVMGTSFTIDTPIKVAHYGISSVISIIDHRLTEDMRKFHCDQAGRPYEEIPERSEDSRAKRITAYLNLVNDLVRENFRKVRTSFFETGSEIVKYFEMLPDFSSLKREYNQMLEHGKAEMEALQER
;
A
#
# COMPACT_ATOMS: atom_id res chain seq x y z
N MET A 1 18.13 -4.83 13.32
CA MET A 1 17.05 -4.75 14.31
C MET A 1 15.81 -5.31 13.63
N GLU A 2 15.53 -6.61 13.81
CA GLU A 2 14.33 -7.22 13.23
C GLU A 2 13.10 -6.65 13.95
N ALA A 3 12.29 -5.88 13.22
CA ALA A 3 10.95 -5.59 13.67
C ALA A 3 10.19 -6.92 13.70
N LYS A 4 10.04 -7.52 14.88
CA LYS A 4 9.14 -8.66 15.08
C LYS A 4 7.73 -8.17 14.80
N VAL A 5 7.24 -8.40 13.58
CA VAL A 5 5.84 -8.19 13.22
C VAL A 5 5.03 -9.18 14.03
N ASN A 6 4.36 -8.70 15.06
CA ASN A 6 3.46 -9.47 15.91
C ASN A 6 2.35 -10.07 15.03
N THR A 7 2.27 -11.40 14.97
CA THR A 7 1.30 -12.13 14.13
C THR A 7 -0.14 -11.88 14.54
N LYS A 8 -0.38 -11.34 15.75
CA LYS A 8 -1.70 -10.98 16.26
C LYS A 8 -2.33 -9.76 15.57
N ASP A 9 -1.51 -8.95 14.88
CA ASP A 9 -1.93 -7.68 14.24
C ASP A 9 -2.10 -7.81 12.72
N ARG A 10 -2.00 -9.03 12.16
CA ARG A 10 -2.14 -9.24 10.72
C ARG A 10 -3.60 -9.33 10.30
N ILE A 11 -4.01 -8.34 9.52
CA ILE A 11 -5.33 -8.26 8.90
C ILE A 11 -5.52 -9.39 7.87
N HIS A 12 -4.46 -9.75 7.15
CA HIS A 12 -4.42 -10.85 6.18
C HIS A 12 -3.41 -11.93 6.59
N PHE A 13 -3.77 -13.19 6.36
CA PHE A 13 -2.93 -14.35 6.70
C PHE A 13 -2.06 -14.84 5.56
N PHE A 14 -2.21 -14.24 4.37
CA PHE A 14 -1.38 -14.52 3.20
C PHE A 14 -0.44 -13.34 2.91
N HIS A 15 0.54 -13.58 2.05
CA HIS A 15 1.36 -12.52 1.45
C HIS A 15 1.50 -12.80 -0.04
N ILE A 16 1.75 -11.75 -0.83
CA ILE A 16 2.10 -11.88 -2.24
C ILE A 16 3.59 -12.19 -2.31
N PRO A 17 4.00 -13.36 -2.85
CA PRO A 17 5.41 -13.73 -2.92
C PRO A 17 6.13 -13.00 -4.06
N VAL A 18 7.44 -13.25 -4.18
CA VAL A 18 8.24 -12.72 -5.30
C VAL A 18 7.72 -13.27 -6.63
N MET A 19 7.43 -12.37 -7.55
CA MET A 19 7.12 -12.64 -8.96
C MET A 19 8.28 -12.16 -9.83
N GLY A 20 8.06 -11.90 -11.12
CA GLY A 20 9.05 -11.19 -11.94
C GLY A 20 9.43 -9.84 -11.33
N THR A 21 10.68 -9.39 -11.51
CA THR A 21 11.21 -8.14 -10.93
C THR A 21 10.30 -6.94 -11.24
N SER A 22 9.86 -6.79 -12.49
CA SER A 22 8.99 -5.72 -12.94
C SER A 22 7.60 -5.75 -12.31
N PHE A 23 7.10 -6.92 -11.91
CA PHE A 23 5.85 -7.02 -11.15
C PHE A 23 6.07 -6.70 -9.67
N THR A 24 7.06 -7.35 -9.07
CA THR A 24 7.32 -7.29 -7.63
C THR A 24 7.71 -5.89 -7.16
N ILE A 25 8.40 -5.11 -7.99
CA ILE A 25 8.82 -3.75 -7.61
C ILE A 25 7.63 -2.81 -7.35
N ASP A 26 6.53 -3.00 -8.08
CA ASP A 26 5.34 -2.13 -8.08
C ASP A 26 4.22 -2.63 -7.16
N THR A 27 4.17 -3.94 -6.88
CA THR A 27 3.11 -4.59 -6.10
C THR A 27 2.68 -3.84 -4.83
N PRO A 28 3.58 -3.37 -3.93
CA PRO A 28 3.12 -2.75 -2.69
C PRO A 28 2.36 -1.44 -2.89
N ILE A 29 2.67 -0.64 -3.93
CA ILE A 29 1.92 0.59 -4.23
C ILE A 29 0.44 0.27 -4.49
N LYS A 30 0.16 -0.92 -5.05
CA LYS A 30 -1.17 -1.38 -5.45
C LYS A 30 -1.97 -2.04 -4.34
N VAL A 31 -1.32 -2.68 -3.36
CA VAL A 31 -2.02 -3.55 -2.40
C VAL A 31 -1.77 -3.23 -0.93
N ALA A 32 -0.70 -2.49 -0.60
CA ALA A 32 -0.31 -2.29 0.79
C ALA A 32 -1.33 -1.46 1.58
N HIS A 33 -2.04 -0.53 0.93
CA HIS A 33 -3.13 0.24 1.54
C HIS A 33 -4.35 -0.61 1.91
N TYR A 34 -4.42 -1.86 1.44
CA TYR A 34 -5.43 -2.83 1.88
C TYR A 34 -4.94 -3.77 2.99
N GLY A 35 -3.75 -3.53 3.56
CA GLY A 35 -3.14 -4.36 4.60
C GLY A 35 -2.55 -5.68 4.10
N ILE A 36 -2.43 -5.87 2.77
CA ILE A 36 -1.87 -7.08 2.18
C ILE A 36 -0.34 -6.98 2.17
N SER A 37 0.32 -7.96 2.79
CA SER A 37 1.78 -8.05 2.79
C SER A 37 2.30 -8.49 1.42
N SER A 38 3.36 -7.84 0.94
CA SER A 38 4.01 -8.17 -0.34
C SER A 38 5.53 -7.91 -0.27
N VAL A 39 6.25 -8.30 -1.32
CA VAL A 39 7.70 -8.13 -1.44
C VAL A 39 8.02 -7.02 -2.45
N ILE A 40 9.15 -6.32 -2.27
CA ILE A 40 9.74 -5.40 -3.26
C ILE A 40 11.05 -5.99 -3.75
N SER A 41 11.22 -6.11 -5.07
CA SER A 41 12.51 -6.47 -5.66
C SER A 41 13.34 -5.22 -5.91
N ILE A 42 14.43 -5.05 -5.14
CA ILE A 42 15.38 -3.93 -5.23
C ILE A 42 16.72 -4.33 -5.88
N ILE A 43 16.74 -5.48 -6.57
CA ILE A 43 17.96 -6.04 -7.15
C ILE A 43 18.53 -5.12 -8.22
N ASP A 44 17.66 -4.54 -9.05
CA ASP A 44 18.01 -3.65 -10.15
C ASP A 44 17.69 -2.19 -9.82
N HIS A 45 18.73 -1.40 -9.56
CA HIS A 45 18.60 0.02 -9.24
C HIS A 45 18.31 0.90 -10.47
N ARG A 46 18.51 0.41 -11.70
CA ARG A 46 18.12 1.12 -12.92
C ARG A 46 16.61 1.02 -13.10
N LEU A 47 16.07 -0.20 -13.00
CA LEU A 47 14.62 -0.40 -12.96
C LEU A 47 13.96 0.39 -11.81
N THR A 48 14.60 0.41 -10.65
CA THR A 48 14.09 1.19 -9.50
C THR A 48 13.98 2.68 -9.81
N GLU A 49 14.95 3.23 -10.53
CA GLU A 49 14.95 4.63 -10.94
C GLU A 49 13.90 4.91 -12.04
N ASP A 50 13.74 4.00 -13.01
CA ASP A 50 12.71 4.09 -14.05
C ASP A 50 11.29 4.04 -13.44
N MET A 51 11.07 3.14 -12.47
CA MET A 51 9.81 3.05 -11.73
C MET A 51 9.56 4.28 -10.87
N ARG A 52 10.61 4.83 -10.22
CA ARG A 52 10.50 6.08 -9.46
C ARG A 52 10.05 7.23 -10.36
N LYS A 53 10.64 7.37 -11.55
CA LYS A 53 10.23 8.36 -12.54
C LYS A 53 8.76 8.20 -12.92
N PHE A 54 8.36 6.98 -13.31
CA PHE A 54 6.99 6.67 -13.68
C PHE A 54 5.97 7.05 -12.59
N HIS A 55 6.24 6.71 -11.33
CA HIS A 55 5.33 7.02 -10.23
C HIS A 55 5.36 8.49 -9.82
N CYS A 56 6.51 9.18 -9.92
CA CYS A 56 6.56 10.62 -9.72
C CYS A 56 5.68 11.33 -10.76
N ASP A 57 5.78 10.96 -12.03
CA ASP A 57 4.99 11.54 -13.12
C ASP A 57 3.49 11.31 -12.88
N GLN A 58 3.08 10.07 -12.54
CA GLN A 58 1.68 9.75 -12.25
C GLN A 58 1.13 10.49 -11.02
N ALA A 59 1.95 10.70 -10.00
CA ALA A 59 1.55 11.36 -8.76
C ALA A 59 1.69 12.89 -8.83
N GLY A 60 2.19 13.45 -9.94
CA GLY A 60 2.47 14.89 -10.06
C GLY A 60 3.56 15.37 -9.09
N ARG A 61 4.51 14.51 -8.73
CA ARG A 61 5.60 14.81 -7.79
C ARG A 61 6.85 15.29 -8.55
N PRO A 62 7.66 16.18 -7.94
CA PRO A 62 8.94 16.56 -8.53
C PRO A 62 9.84 15.33 -8.68
N TYR A 63 10.53 15.26 -9.81
CA TYR A 63 11.48 14.20 -10.13
C TYR A 63 12.79 14.83 -10.57
N GLU A 64 13.86 14.48 -9.86
CA GLU A 64 15.25 14.73 -10.24
C GLU A 64 15.92 13.38 -10.42
N GLU A 65 16.53 13.16 -11.59
CA GLU A 65 17.22 11.90 -11.90
C GLU A 65 18.47 11.75 -11.03
N ILE A 66 18.67 10.56 -10.46
CA ILE A 66 19.91 10.22 -9.76
C ILE A 66 20.84 9.56 -10.77
N PRO A 67 21.97 10.18 -11.18
CA PRO A 67 22.82 9.64 -12.24
C PRO A 67 23.43 8.29 -11.90
N GLU A 68 23.61 7.42 -12.89
CA GLU A 68 24.13 6.04 -12.67
C GLU A 68 25.57 6.04 -12.14
N ARG A 69 26.37 7.02 -12.55
CA ARG A 69 27.80 7.15 -12.19
C ARG A 69 28.07 8.08 -11.01
N SER A 70 27.04 8.50 -10.27
CA SER A 70 27.25 9.28 -9.05
C SER A 70 27.73 8.40 -7.90
N GLU A 71 28.45 8.99 -6.96
CA GLU A 71 28.76 8.33 -5.69
C GLU A 71 27.46 7.83 -5.02
N ASP A 72 27.48 6.58 -4.55
CA ASP A 72 26.36 5.88 -3.93
C ASP A 72 25.06 5.84 -4.76
N SER A 73 25.15 5.91 -6.09
CA SER A 73 23.97 5.92 -6.98
C SER A 73 22.96 4.82 -6.66
N ARG A 74 23.43 3.58 -6.46
CA ARG A 74 22.57 2.44 -6.11
C ARG A 74 21.77 2.69 -4.83
N ALA A 75 22.45 3.08 -3.75
CA ALA A 75 21.80 3.30 -2.46
C ALA A 75 20.81 4.47 -2.55
N LYS A 76 21.23 5.59 -3.16
CA LYS A 76 20.39 6.78 -3.34
C LYS A 76 19.11 6.48 -4.12
N ARG A 77 19.21 5.75 -5.24
CA ARG A 77 18.04 5.35 -6.07
C ARG A 77 17.08 4.46 -5.30
N ILE A 78 17.58 3.43 -4.61
CA ILE A 78 16.76 2.52 -3.81
C ILE A 78 16.07 3.28 -2.68
N THR A 79 16.80 4.11 -1.92
CA THR A 79 16.22 4.90 -0.83
C THR A 79 15.16 5.87 -1.35
N ALA A 80 15.43 6.61 -2.42
CA ALA A 80 14.48 7.54 -3.00
C ALA A 80 13.18 6.84 -3.46
N TYR A 81 13.30 5.67 -4.08
CA TYR A 81 12.14 4.88 -4.47
C TYR A 81 11.34 4.35 -3.28
N LEU A 82 12.00 3.78 -2.27
CA LEU A 82 11.32 3.26 -1.08
C LEU A 82 10.61 4.36 -0.29
N ASN A 83 11.19 5.57 -0.23
CA ASN A 83 10.53 6.74 0.35
C ASN A 83 9.28 7.12 -0.43
N LEU A 84 9.36 7.17 -1.77
CA LEU A 84 8.22 7.42 -2.64
C LEU A 84 7.11 6.38 -2.43
N VAL A 85 7.46 5.08 -2.43
CA VAL A 85 6.50 3.99 -2.18
C VAL A 85 5.81 4.18 -0.82
N ASN A 86 6.56 4.46 0.24
CA ASN A 86 6.00 4.68 1.57
C ASN A 86 5.00 5.85 1.58
N ASP A 87 5.32 6.96 0.91
CA ASP A 87 4.43 8.11 0.82
C ASP A 87 3.15 7.79 0.05
N LEU A 88 3.28 7.15 -1.12
CA LEU A 88 2.14 6.76 -1.96
C LEU A 88 1.22 5.77 -1.23
N VAL A 89 1.77 4.80 -0.52
CA VAL A 89 0.99 3.83 0.27
C VAL A 89 0.22 4.54 1.38
N ARG A 90 0.84 5.49 2.10
CA ARG A 90 0.17 6.28 3.14
C ARG A 90 -0.93 7.16 2.57
N GLU A 91 -0.72 7.75 1.40
CA GLU A 91 -1.72 8.55 0.70
C GLU A 91 -2.89 7.70 0.21
N ASN A 92 -2.62 6.55 -0.39
CA ASN A 92 -3.66 5.60 -0.80
C ASN A 92 -4.46 5.13 0.41
N PHE A 93 -3.81 4.83 1.54
CA PHE A 93 -4.52 4.46 2.76
C PHE A 93 -5.41 5.58 3.30
N ARG A 94 -4.95 6.85 3.26
CA ARG A 94 -5.80 8.00 3.61
C ARG A 94 -7.00 8.13 2.68
N LYS A 95 -6.84 7.87 1.37
CA LYS A 95 -7.95 7.86 0.41
C LYS A 95 -8.96 6.77 0.73
N VAL A 96 -8.51 5.55 1.09
CA VAL A 96 -9.41 4.50 1.57
C VAL A 96 -10.19 4.99 2.79
N ARG A 97 -9.52 5.52 3.81
CA ARG A 97 -10.16 5.96 5.06
C ARG A 97 -11.17 7.10 4.87
N THR A 98 -10.91 8.00 3.94
CA THR A 98 -11.77 9.17 3.67
C THR A 98 -12.82 8.92 2.58
N SER A 99 -12.86 7.71 2.03
CA SER A 99 -13.83 7.34 1.00
C SER A 99 -15.21 7.15 1.61
N PHE A 100 -16.24 7.64 0.94
CA PHE A 100 -17.64 7.43 1.35
C PHE A 100 -18.02 5.95 1.26
N PHE A 101 -18.86 5.49 2.19
CA PHE A 101 -19.42 4.14 2.16
C PHE A 101 -20.52 4.02 1.10
N GLU A 102 -20.09 3.97 -0.15
CA GLU A 102 -20.94 3.78 -1.32
C GLU A 102 -20.47 2.54 -2.09
N THR A 103 -21.40 1.83 -2.72
CA THR A 103 -21.07 0.64 -3.51
C THR A 103 -20.02 0.98 -4.57
N GLY A 104 -18.92 0.24 -4.59
CA GLY A 104 -17.79 0.47 -5.50
C GLY A 104 -16.74 1.47 -5.00
N SER A 105 -16.88 2.02 -3.79
CA SER A 105 -15.87 2.87 -3.20
C SER A 105 -14.66 2.09 -2.67
N GLU A 106 -13.54 2.78 -2.46
CA GLU A 106 -12.30 2.14 -1.99
C GLU A 106 -12.41 1.57 -0.58
N ILE A 107 -13.22 2.21 0.29
CA ILE A 107 -13.47 1.70 1.64
C ILE A 107 -14.32 0.43 1.63
N VAL A 108 -15.34 0.36 0.76
CA VAL A 108 -16.16 -0.85 0.59
C VAL A 108 -15.29 -1.99 0.07
N LYS A 109 -14.49 -1.73 -0.97
CA LYS A 109 -13.54 -2.72 -1.52
C LYS A 109 -12.56 -3.22 -0.46
N TYR A 110 -12.04 -2.34 0.39
CA TYR A 110 -11.17 -2.73 1.51
C TYR A 110 -11.86 -3.77 2.41
N PHE A 111 -13.08 -3.51 2.88
CA PHE A 111 -13.82 -4.43 3.74
C PHE A 111 -14.22 -5.74 3.03
N GLU A 112 -14.56 -5.68 1.73
CA GLU A 112 -14.84 -6.87 0.92
C GLU A 112 -13.64 -7.81 0.82
N MET A 113 -12.43 -7.26 0.68
CA MET A 113 -11.20 -8.03 0.60
C MET A 113 -10.73 -8.61 1.94
N LEU A 114 -11.25 -8.12 3.07
CA LEU A 114 -10.90 -8.67 4.37
C LEU A 114 -11.34 -10.14 4.48
N PRO A 115 -10.61 -10.98 5.22
CA PRO A 115 -11.07 -12.34 5.53
C PRO A 115 -12.32 -12.33 6.42
N ASP A 116 -13.18 -13.34 6.30
CA ASP A 116 -14.47 -13.40 7.02
C ASP A 116 -14.31 -13.53 8.55
N PHE A 117 -13.18 -14.07 9.01
CA PHE A 117 -12.86 -14.14 10.44
C PHE A 117 -12.35 -12.79 11.01
N SER A 118 -12.10 -11.78 10.17
CA SER A 118 -11.65 -10.46 10.61
C SER A 118 -12.73 -9.78 11.44
N SER A 119 -12.37 -9.32 12.64
CA SER A 119 -13.28 -8.54 13.50
C SER A 119 -13.80 -7.30 12.78
N LEU A 120 -12.94 -6.62 12.01
CA LEU A 120 -13.29 -5.44 11.23
C LEU A 120 -14.36 -5.74 10.16
N LYS A 121 -14.27 -6.89 9.49
CA LYS A 121 -15.28 -7.28 8.48
C LYS A 121 -16.61 -7.62 9.14
N ARG A 122 -16.58 -8.24 10.32
CA ARG A 122 -17.80 -8.53 11.10
C ARG A 122 -18.49 -7.25 11.57
N GLU A 123 -17.73 -6.28 12.06
CA GLU A 123 -18.25 -4.96 12.44
C GLU A 123 -18.86 -4.25 11.22
N TYR A 124 -18.18 -4.28 10.08
CA TYR A 124 -18.70 -3.73 8.82
C TYR A 124 -20.01 -4.40 8.37
N ASN A 125 -20.12 -5.72 8.47
CA ASN A 125 -21.36 -6.43 8.12
C ASN A 125 -22.51 -6.06 9.07
N GLN A 126 -22.24 -5.90 10.37
CA GLN A 126 -23.23 -5.43 11.34
C GLN A 126 -23.68 -4.00 11.03
N MET A 127 -22.75 -3.11 10.66
CA MET A 127 -23.04 -1.74 10.24
C MET A 127 -23.96 -1.71 9.01
N LEU A 128 -23.77 -2.61 8.04
CA LEU A 128 -24.67 -2.74 6.88
C LEU A 128 -26.10 -3.16 7.28
N GLU A 129 -26.25 -3.96 8.33
CA GLU A 129 -27.55 -4.42 8.85
C GLU A 129 -28.28 -3.34 9.68
N HIS A 130 -27.56 -2.45 10.37
CA HIS A 130 -28.13 -1.48 11.33
C HIS A 130 -28.26 -0.03 10.79
N GLY A 131 -27.69 0.27 9.61
CA GLY A 131 -27.94 1.50 8.86
C GLY A 131 -26.98 2.68 9.14
N LYS A 132 -27.12 3.74 8.34
CA LYS A 132 -26.15 4.83 8.10
C LYS A 132 -25.44 5.47 9.32
N ALA A 133 -26.05 5.48 10.51
CA ALA A 133 -25.53 6.18 11.68
C ALA A 133 -24.22 5.60 12.25
N GLU A 134 -23.92 4.32 12.00
CA GLU A 134 -22.69 3.67 12.47
C GLU A 134 -21.51 3.81 11.49
N MET A 135 -21.76 4.29 10.27
CA MET A 135 -20.73 4.36 9.22
C MET A 135 -19.64 5.40 9.51
N GLU A 136 -20.01 6.53 10.12
CA GLU A 136 -19.04 7.60 10.45
C GLU A 136 -18.10 7.19 11.61
N ALA A 137 -18.58 6.40 12.56
CA ALA A 137 -17.80 5.97 13.72
C ALA A 137 -16.65 5.00 13.36
N LEU A 138 -16.78 4.23 12.27
CA LEU A 138 -15.75 3.33 11.77
C LEU A 138 -14.65 4.05 10.98
N GLN A 139 -14.93 5.24 10.41
CA GLN A 139 -13.91 6.05 9.73
C GLN A 139 -12.95 6.74 10.71
N GLU A 140 -13.39 7.03 11.93
CA GLU A 140 -12.58 7.73 12.95
C GLU A 140 -11.62 6.81 13.72
N ARG A 141 -11.79 5.49 13.64
CA ARG A 141 -10.84 4.50 14.16
C ARG A 141 -9.62 4.31 13.25
#